data_AF-A0A7V2Y8W0-F1
#
_entry.id   AF-A0A7V2Y8W0-F1
#
_cell.length_a   1.000
_cell.length_b   1.000
_cell.length_c   1.000
_cell.angle_alpha   90.00
_cell.angle_beta   90.00
_cell.angle_gamma   90.00
#
_symmetry.space_group_name_H-M   'P 1'
#
loop_
_entity.id
_entity.type
_entity.pdbx_description
1 polymer ?
#
loop_
_entity_poly.entity_id
_entity_poly.type
_entity_poly.pdbx_seq_one_letter_code
_entity_poly.pdbx_strand_id
1 'polypeptide(L)'
;MVLSRDQIVERMEKLAKGESLRFAIPDTFGGGVAVIQLNPAEGKKFLLWVGKDEGAAMNSKPYWEQDKAKPIAKWVADRVGDLMG
;
A
#
# COMPACT_ATOMS: atom_id res chain seq x y z
N MET A 1 -11.88 1.38 9.02
CA MET A 1 -12.72 0.43 8.24
C MET A 1 -11.79 -0.64 7.66
N VAL A 2 -12.03 -1.91 7.98
CA VAL A 2 -11.23 -3.03 7.44
C VAL A 2 -11.64 -3.26 5.98
N LEU A 3 -10.73 -2.99 5.05
CA LEU A 3 -10.96 -3.30 3.64
C LEU A 3 -10.67 -4.77 3.36
N SER A 4 -11.60 -5.41 2.66
CA SER A 4 -11.35 -6.74 2.11
C SER A 4 -10.31 -6.68 1.00
N ARG A 5 -9.57 -7.78 0.80
CA ARG A 5 -8.58 -7.91 -0.27
C ARG A 5 -9.11 -7.43 -1.63
N ASP A 6 -10.31 -7.84 -2.02
CA ASP A 6 -10.91 -7.46 -3.30
C ASP A 6 -11.16 -5.94 -3.40
N GLN A 7 -11.54 -5.27 -2.30
CA GLN A 7 -11.69 -3.82 -2.29
C GLN A 7 -10.35 -3.10 -2.41
N ILE A 8 -9.28 -3.64 -1.80
CA ILE A 8 -7.93 -3.09 -1.93
C ILE A 8 -7.45 -3.25 -3.37
N VAL A 9 -7.66 -4.43 -3.98
CA VAL A 9 -7.36 -4.66 -5.40
C VAL A 9 -8.10 -3.65 -6.27
N GLU A 10 -9.40 -3.49 -6.08
CA GLU A 10 -10.20 -2.57 -6.89
C GLU A 10 -9.72 -1.11 -6.77
N ARG A 11 -9.38 -0.67 -5.56
CA ARG A 11 -8.81 0.67 -5.32
C ARG A 11 -7.43 0.84 -5.95
N MET A 12 -6.59 -0.18 -5.88
CA MET A 12 -5.28 -0.17 -6.54
C MET A 12 -5.42 -0.15 -8.07
N GLU A 13 -6.36 -0.90 -8.65
CA GLU A 13 -6.57 -0.91 -10.10
C GLU A 13 -7.14 0.41 -10.62
N LYS A 14 -7.91 1.12 -9.79
CA LYS A 14 -8.41 2.47 -10.05
C LYS A 14 -7.42 3.58 -9.72
N LEU A 15 -6.25 3.25 -9.15
CA LEU A 15 -5.27 4.23 -8.69
C LEU A 15 -4.67 4.99 -9.88
N ALA A 16 -4.81 6.32 -9.90
CA ALA A 16 -4.18 7.15 -10.91
C ALA A 16 -2.70 7.43 -10.59
N LYS A 17 -1.94 7.88 -11.60
CA LYS A 17 -0.58 8.39 -11.39
C LYS A 17 -0.65 9.62 -10.46
N GLY A 18 0.12 9.58 -9.37
CA GLY A 18 0.14 10.64 -8.35
C GLY A 18 -0.80 10.38 -7.17
N GLU A 19 -1.72 9.43 -7.25
CA GLU A 19 -2.51 9.00 -6.11
C GLU A 19 -1.75 7.97 -5.25
N SER A 20 -2.13 7.92 -3.97
CA SER A 20 -1.60 6.96 -3.01
C SER A 20 -2.73 6.38 -2.15
N LEU A 21 -2.64 5.09 -1.81
CA LEU A 21 -3.48 4.48 -0.78
C LEU A 21 -2.65 4.30 0.47
N ARG A 22 -3.21 4.67 1.61
CA ARG A 22 -2.52 4.67 2.89
C ARG A 22 -3.26 3.79 3.87
N PHE A 23 -2.53 2.92 4.55
CA PHE A 23 -3.10 1.95 5.47
C PHE A 23 -2.32 1.95 6.77
N ALA A 24 -3.04 1.86 7.89
CA ALA A 24 -2.44 1.84 9.22
C ALA A 24 -2.11 0.40 9.62
N ILE A 25 -0.82 0.12 9.80
CA ILE A 25 -0.35 -1.16 10.31
C ILE A 25 -0.58 -1.16 11.82
N PRO A 26 -1.36 -2.12 12.36
CA PRO A 26 -1.55 -2.23 13.80
C PRO A 26 -0.24 -2.61 14.50
N ASP A 27 -0.09 -2.18 15.75
CA ASP A 27 1.09 -2.48 16.59
C ASP A 27 1.39 -3.99 16.71
N THR A 28 0.39 -4.85 16.57
CA THR A 28 0.57 -6.32 16.55
C THR A 28 1.49 -6.81 15.44
N PHE A 29 1.64 -6.03 14.36
CA PHE A 29 2.54 -6.31 13.23
C PHE A 29 3.78 -5.40 13.22
N GLY A 30 4.06 -4.70 14.32
CA GLY A 30 5.19 -3.79 14.47
C GLY A 30 4.85 -2.30 14.35
N GLY A 31 3.59 -1.98 14.05
CA GLY A 31 3.09 -0.60 13.96
C GLY A 31 3.60 0.17 12.73
N GLY A 32 2.81 1.14 12.28
CA GLY A 32 3.23 2.12 11.29
C GLY A 32 2.25 2.32 10.13
N VAL A 33 2.77 2.68 8.96
CA VAL A 33 1.98 3.06 7.78
C VAL A 33 2.49 2.32 6.55
N ALA A 34 1.55 1.71 5.82
CA ALA A 34 1.76 1.18 4.48
C ALA A 34 1.19 2.16 3.45
N VAL A 35 2.02 2.55 2.48
CA VAL A 35 1.64 3.43 1.38
C VAL A 35 1.76 2.66 0.07
N ILE A 36 0.75 2.73 -0.78
CA ILE A 36 0.75 2.12 -2.11
C ILE A 36 0.64 3.24 -3.15
N GLN A 37 1.48 3.21 -4.18
CA GLN A 37 1.37 4.10 -5.34
C GLN A 37 1.70 3.37 -6.63
N LEU A 38 1.30 3.99 -7.74
CA LEU A 38 1.69 3.55 -9.07
C LEU A 38 3.09 4.10 -9.39
N ASN A 39 3.99 3.25 -9.90
CA ASN A 39 5.31 3.68 -10.36
C ASN A 39 5.15 4.60 -11.58
N PRO A 40 5.66 5.85 -11.54
CA PRO A 40 5.54 6.75 -12.68
C PRO A 40 6.53 6.45 -13.82
N ALA A 41 7.63 5.75 -13.56
CA ALA A 41 8.79 5.64 -14.45
C ALA A 41 8.76 4.45 -15.41
N GLU A 42 8.29 3.28 -14.98
CA GLU A 42 8.28 2.05 -15.80
C GLU A 42 7.01 1.22 -15.57
N GLY A 43 6.05 1.30 -16.52
CA GLY A 43 4.89 0.41 -16.57
C GLY A 43 3.83 0.58 -15.45
N LYS A 44 2.82 -0.31 -15.46
CA LYS A 44 1.76 -0.39 -14.43
C LYS A 44 2.25 -1.16 -13.19
N LYS A 45 3.41 -0.79 -12.66
CA LYS A 45 3.94 -1.38 -11.42
C LYS A 45 3.37 -0.68 -10.21
N PHE A 46 3.00 -1.46 -9.20
CA PHE A 46 2.59 -1.00 -7.89
C PHE A 46 3.79 -1.05 -6.95
N LEU A 47 4.00 0.04 -6.23
CA LEU A 47 5.03 0.20 -5.23
C LEU A 47 4.35 0.22 -3.86
N LEU A 48 4.86 -0.58 -2.94
CA LEU A 48 4.48 -0.61 -1.54
C LEU A 48 5.64 -0.02 -0.74
N TRP A 49 5.37 1.04 0.01
CA TRP A 49 6.26 1.59 1.01
C TRP A 49 5.72 1.26 2.39
N VAL A 50 6.61 0.93 3.31
CA VAL A 50 6.26 0.67 4.71
C VAL A 50 7.23 1.46 5.57
N GLY A 51 6.71 2.19 6.54
CA GLY A 51 7.51 2.96 7.48
C GLY A 51 6.76 3.14 8.79
N LYS A 52 7.44 3.69 9.80
CA LYS A 52 6.79 4.06 11.07
C LYS A 52 5.69 5.11 10.85
N ASP A 53 5.90 5.99 9.88
CA ASP A 53 5.00 7.09 9.52
C ASP A 53 5.02 7.29 8.00
N GLU A 54 4.03 7.99 7.44
CA GLU A 54 3.93 8.29 6.01
C GLU A 54 5.21 8.95 5.47
N GLY A 55 5.75 9.93 6.21
CA GLY A 55 6.98 10.61 5.84
C GLY A 55 8.20 9.69 5.82
N ALA A 56 8.29 8.72 6.74
CA ALA A 56 9.38 7.75 6.77
C ALA A 56 9.25 6.72 5.64
N ALA A 57 8.01 6.30 5.33
CA ALA A 57 7.70 5.40 4.24
C ALA A 57 8.07 6.01 2.88
N MET A 58 7.66 7.27 2.62
CA MET A 58 7.93 7.95 1.35
C MET A 58 9.39 8.41 1.18
N ASN A 59 10.12 8.68 2.26
CA ASN A 59 11.56 8.99 2.19
C ASN A 59 12.46 7.75 2.07
N SER A 60 11.90 6.56 2.18
CA SER A 60 12.63 5.29 2.09
C SER A 60 12.45 4.62 0.73
N LYS A 61 13.30 3.65 0.44
CA LYS A 61 13.12 2.79 -0.74
C LYS A 61 11.80 2.02 -0.62
N PRO A 62 11.10 1.75 -1.75
CA PRO A 62 9.92 0.91 -1.72
C PRO A 62 10.27 -0.44 -1.10
N TYR A 63 9.44 -0.86 -0.14
CA TYR A 63 9.58 -2.14 0.53
C TYR A 63 9.36 -3.29 -0.45
N TRP A 64 8.41 -3.11 -1.37
CA TRP A 64 8.11 -4.10 -2.39
C TRP A 64 7.56 -3.46 -3.66
N GLU A 65 7.92 -4.02 -4.82
CA GLU A 65 7.37 -3.65 -6.13
C GLU A 65 6.76 -4.87 -6.81
N GLN A 66 5.60 -4.68 -7.45
CA GLN A 66 4.89 -5.74 -8.15
C GLN A 66 4.12 -5.20 -9.36
N ASP A 67 4.10 -5.95 -10.46
CA ASP A 67 3.35 -5.60 -11.67
C ASP A 67 1.83 -5.84 -11.52
N LYS A 68 1.41 -6.52 -10.45
CA LYS A 68 0.01 -6.87 -10.17
C LYS A 68 -0.44 -6.34 -8.82
N ALA A 69 -1.69 -5.87 -8.76
CA ALA A 69 -2.26 -5.36 -7.50
C ALA A 69 -2.52 -6.48 -6.47
N LYS A 70 -2.93 -7.67 -6.93
CA LYS A 70 -3.26 -8.84 -6.08
C LYS A 70 -2.24 -9.19 -4.98
N PRO A 71 -0.93 -9.33 -5.25
CA PRO A 71 0.06 -9.67 -4.23
C PRO A 71 0.20 -8.62 -3.13
N ILE A 72 0.28 -7.33 -3.48
CA ILE A 72 0.34 -6.24 -2.50
C ILE A 72 -0.99 -6.15 -1.74
N ALA A 73 -2.13 -6.20 -2.42
CA ALA A 73 -3.44 -6.18 -1.78
C ALA A 73 -3.64 -7.34 -0.79
N LYS A 74 -3.14 -8.54 -1.11
CA LYS A 74 -3.13 -9.66 -0.17
C LYS A 74 -2.27 -9.36 1.05
N TRP A 75 -1.05 -8.84 0.85
CA TRP A 75 -0.15 -8.49 1.94
C TRP A 75 -0.77 -7.45 2.88
N VAL A 76 -1.41 -6.42 2.30
CA VAL A 76 -2.09 -5.36 3.04
C VAL A 76 -3.32 -5.90 3.76
N ALA A 77 -4.19 -6.68 3.11
CA ALA A 77 -5.34 -7.28 3.78
C ALA A 77 -4.98 -8.23 4.93
N ASP A 78 -3.82 -8.90 4.84
CA ASP A 78 -3.35 -9.88 5.81
C ASP A 78 -2.70 -9.23 7.04
N ARG A 79 -2.07 -8.06 6.87
CA ARG A 79 -1.31 -7.36 7.92
C ARG A 79 -1.96 -6.07 8.41
N VAL A 80 -2.89 -5.52 7.64
CA VAL A 80 -3.36 -4.15 7.77
C VAL A 80 -4.88 -4.17 7.81
N GLY A 81 -5.38 -4.01 9.03
CA GLY A 81 -6.81 -4.09 9.31
C GLY A 81 -7.55 -2.78 9.09
N ASP A 82 -6.89 -1.64 8.85
CA ASP A 82 -7.60 -0.36 8.72
C ASP A 82 -7.02 0.52 7.61
N LEU A 83 -7.87 0.93 6.67
CA LEU A 83 -7.53 1.97 5.69
C LEU A 83 -7.57 3.32 6.41
N MET A 84 -6.45 4.05 6.41
CA MET A 84 -6.43 5.46 6.83
C MET A 84 -6.95 6.32 5.67
N GLY A 85 -8.02 7.06 5.93
CA GLY A 85 -8.65 7.99 4.98
C GLY A 85 -7.74 9.16 4.61
#